data_AF-A0A1U8J2V0-F1
#
_entry.id   AF-A0A1U8J2V0-F1
#
_cell.length_a   1.000
_cell.length_b   1.000
_cell.length_c   1.000
_cell.angle_alpha   90.00
_cell.angle_beta   90.00
_cell.angle_gamma   90.00
#
_symmetry.space_group_name_H-M   'P 1'
#
loop_
_entity.id
_entity.type
_entity.pdbx_description
1 polymer ?
#
loop_
_entity_poly.entity_id
_entity_poly.type
_entity_poly.pdbx_seq_one_letter_code
_entity_poly.pdbx_strand_id
1 'polypeptide(L)'
;MGMLWLLAFILWQIIPTQAAITVGGGGVGINIGNAGGGGAGVWIGGGINNGPTPSSPSVSKLTTAYTALQAWKSAITDDPLGILKTWVGSDVCSYKGVFCAGPGPFVAGIDLNHANLQGSLVKELSVLTDISILHLNSNRFSGTVPDTFKDLSSLQELDISNNRFSGPFPAVTLYIPNLVYLDLRFNSFSGPVPEDLFNKRLDAIFLNNNQFEGELPQNLGNSPASVINLANNIFSGNIPASFGIASSKLKEILLLNNQLTGCIPQGIGLFSEMQVFDVSHNSLMGHLPDTISCLSDIEVLNLAHNKLSGVLPDLVCSLGSLMNLSVAYNFFSGFSQECSKLSFRKGGFDFSLNCLPGRDMQRPQPECLVIPGGGLSCLRIPSARPLVCGALLGNLEVNVTSTSP
;
A
#
# COMPACT_ATOMS: atom_id res chain seq x y z
N MET A 1 1.68 -1.49 -20.16
CA MET A 1 0.98 -2.78 -20.44
C MET A 1 1.68 -3.84 -19.60
N GLY A 2 1.00 -4.37 -18.57
CA GLY A 2 1.59 -5.34 -17.63
C GLY A 2 1.72 -4.89 -16.16
N MET A 3 0.80 -4.06 -15.65
CA MET A 3 0.59 -3.82 -14.21
C MET A 3 -0.76 -4.40 -13.74
N LEU A 4 -1.37 -5.23 -14.61
CA LEU A 4 -2.51 -6.07 -14.30
C LEU A 4 -1.96 -7.39 -13.73
N TRP A 5 -2.24 -7.71 -12.46
CA TRP A 5 -2.46 -9.06 -11.84
C TRP A 5 -1.85 -9.34 -10.45
N LEU A 6 -0.87 -8.60 -9.92
CA LEU A 6 -0.02 -9.19 -8.87
C LEU A 6 -0.51 -9.17 -7.40
N LEU A 7 -1.76 -8.79 -7.13
CA LEU A 7 -2.45 -9.24 -5.92
C LEU A 7 -3.91 -9.61 -6.22
N ALA A 8 -4.16 -10.35 -7.31
CA ALA A 8 -5.45 -11.00 -7.57
C ALA A 8 -5.93 -11.98 -6.46
N PHE A 9 -5.29 -11.99 -5.29
CA PHE A 9 -5.50 -12.92 -4.20
C PHE A 9 -5.31 -12.20 -2.84
N ILE A 10 -6.43 -11.76 -2.27
CA ILE A 10 -6.70 -11.91 -0.83
C ILE A 10 -6.57 -13.38 -0.36
N LEU A 11 -6.33 -14.35 -1.26
CA LEU A 11 -6.83 -15.71 -1.08
C LEU A 11 -5.78 -16.82 -0.86
N TRP A 12 -4.59 -16.56 -0.28
CA TRP A 12 -3.76 -17.68 0.23
C TRP A 12 -3.04 -17.53 1.58
N GLN A 13 -3.21 -16.45 2.35
CA GLN A 13 -2.48 -16.27 3.62
C GLN A 13 -3.34 -16.05 4.88
N ILE A 14 -4.62 -16.45 4.85
CA ILE A 14 -5.42 -16.67 6.07
C ILE A 14 -5.60 -18.18 6.30
N ILE A 15 -4.51 -18.91 6.59
CA ILE A 15 -4.53 -20.20 7.31
C ILE A 15 -3.27 -20.28 8.19
N PRO A 16 -3.38 -20.47 9.52
CA PRO A 16 -2.23 -20.69 10.38
C PRO A 16 -1.97 -22.19 10.56
N THR A 17 -0.89 -22.76 10.03
CA THR A 17 -0.37 -24.06 10.52
C THR A 17 1.14 -24.21 10.32
N GLN A 18 1.83 -24.29 11.47
CA GLN A 18 3.00 -25.07 11.88
C GLN A 18 4.23 -25.29 10.96
N ALA A 19 5.37 -25.19 11.64
CA ALA A 19 6.73 -25.45 11.21
C ALA A 19 6.98 -26.88 10.67
N ALA A 20 7.88 -26.99 9.70
CA ALA A 20 8.79 -28.12 9.58
C ALA A 20 10.07 -27.75 8.81
N ILE A 21 11.19 -28.14 9.42
CA ILE A 21 12.58 -28.13 8.96
C ILE A 21 12.76 -29.16 7.81
N THR A 22 13.72 -28.97 6.88
CA THR A 22 14.79 -29.94 6.49
C THR A 22 15.54 -29.55 5.19
N VAL A 23 16.83 -29.25 5.33
CA VAL A 23 18.08 -29.72 4.63
C VAL A 23 18.10 -30.00 3.11
N GLY A 24 19.08 -29.36 2.43
CA GLY A 24 20.15 -30.11 1.71
C GLY A 24 20.32 -29.99 0.19
N GLY A 25 21.55 -29.67 -0.23
CA GLY A 25 22.11 -29.95 -1.58
C GLY A 25 22.31 -28.67 -2.42
N GLY A 26 23.51 -28.20 -2.79
CA GLY A 26 24.76 -28.91 -3.06
C GLY A 26 24.89 -29.14 -4.58
N GLY A 27 25.40 -28.14 -5.31
CA GLY A 27 25.62 -28.22 -6.75
C GLY A 27 26.80 -27.35 -7.19
N VAL A 28 27.95 -28.02 -7.36
CA VAL A 28 29.20 -27.47 -7.88
C VAL A 28 29.14 -27.46 -9.41
N GLY A 29 29.39 -26.30 -10.03
CA GLY A 29 29.52 -26.15 -11.49
C GLY A 29 30.91 -25.66 -11.85
N ILE A 30 31.65 -26.48 -12.59
CA ILE A 30 33.05 -26.35 -12.97
C ILE A 30 33.22 -25.43 -14.20
N ASN A 31 34.23 -24.57 -14.17
CA ASN A 31 34.72 -23.76 -15.29
C ASN A 31 35.38 -24.62 -16.38
N ILE A 32 35.06 -24.36 -17.65
CA ILE A 32 35.90 -24.69 -18.81
C ILE A 32 35.95 -23.44 -19.71
N GLY A 33 37.16 -22.94 -19.95
CA GLY A 33 37.41 -21.69 -20.67
C GLY A 33 37.41 -21.81 -22.19
N ASN A 34 37.64 -20.68 -22.85
CA ASN A 34 38.40 -20.68 -24.09
C ASN A 34 39.14 -19.36 -24.30
N ALA A 35 40.38 -19.49 -24.74
CA ALA A 35 41.31 -18.43 -25.06
C ALA A 35 41.32 -18.15 -26.58
N GLY A 36 41.65 -16.91 -26.94
CA GLY A 36 41.95 -16.44 -28.29
C GLY A 36 41.78 -14.91 -28.28
N GLY A 37 42.83 -14.09 -28.24
CA GLY A 37 43.86 -13.91 -29.27
C GLY A 37 43.30 -12.94 -30.33
N GLY A 38 43.86 -11.78 -30.65
CA GLY A 38 45.05 -11.03 -30.27
C GLY A 38 44.93 -9.65 -30.93
N GLY A 39 45.84 -8.73 -30.65
CA GLY A 39 45.84 -7.40 -31.28
C GLY A 39 46.80 -6.44 -30.61
N ALA A 40 48.09 -6.62 -30.88
CA ALA A 40 49.17 -5.77 -30.40
C ALA A 40 49.14 -4.39 -31.09
N GLY A 41 49.21 -3.33 -30.30
CA GLY A 41 49.57 -1.98 -30.71
C GLY A 41 50.63 -1.45 -29.75
N VAL A 42 51.89 -1.56 -30.13
CA VAL A 42 53.05 -1.01 -29.42
C VAL A 42 53.10 0.49 -29.68
N TRP A 43 53.10 1.30 -28.61
CA TRP A 43 53.53 2.70 -28.65
C TRP A 43 54.64 2.89 -27.61
N ILE A 44 55.84 3.22 -28.11
CA ILE A 44 56.97 3.68 -27.30
C ILE A 44 57.01 5.20 -27.38
N GLY A 45 56.95 5.85 -26.22
CA GLY A 45 57.15 7.29 -26.06
C GLY A 45 57.15 7.62 -24.57
N GLY A 46 58.33 7.86 -24.01
CA GLY A 46 58.54 8.06 -22.58
C GLY A 46 58.08 9.42 -22.05
N GLY A 47 58.02 9.51 -20.72
CA GLY A 47 57.79 10.76 -20.01
C GLY A 47 57.22 10.52 -18.61
N ILE A 48 58.10 10.36 -17.62
CA ILE A 48 57.76 10.29 -16.21
C ILE A 48 57.35 11.71 -15.78
N ASN A 49 56.08 11.90 -15.40
CA ASN A 49 55.64 13.06 -14.64
C ASN A 49 54.53 12.62 -13.67
N ASN A 50 54.92 12.43 -12.40
CA ASN A 50 54.00 12.29 -11.29
C ASN A 50 53.37 13.67 -11.00
N GLY A 51 52.19 13.91 -11.56
CA GLY A 51 51.26 14.94 -11.09
C GLY A 51 49.99 14.25 -10.55
N PRO A 52 49.31 14.80 -9.54
CA PRO A 52 48.09 14.20 -9.03
C PRO A 52 47.04 14.24 -10.14
N THR A 53 46.66 13.06 -10.64
CA THR A 53 45.50 12.91 -11.53
C THR A 53 44.25 13.43 -10.80
N PRO A 54 43.44 14.30 -11.42
CA PRO A 54 42.17 14.72 -10.84
C PRO A 54 41.31 13.46 -10.66
N SER A 55 40.86 13.20 -9.43
CA SER A 55 39.90 12.12 -9.17
C SER A 55 38.64 12.38 -9.99
N SER A 56 38.35 11.50 -10.95
CA SER A 56 37.11 11.52 -11.72
C SER A 56 35.90 11.59 -10.75
N PRO A 57 34.89 12.44 -10.99
CA PRO A 57 33.71 12.57 -10.12
C PRO A 57 32.91 11.27 -9.96
N SER A 58 33.18 10.24 -10.77
CA SER A 58 32.63 8.89 -10.62
C SER A 58 33.29 8.06 -9.51
N VAL A 59 34.61 8.22 -9.29
CA VAL A 59 35.36 7.49 -8.25
C VAL A 59 35.01 8.00 -6.86
N SER A 60 34.67 9.29 -6.73
CA SER A 60 34.22 9.87 -5.45
C SER A 60 32.87 9.30 -5.01
N LYS A 61 31.90 9.14 -5.92
CA LYS A 61 30.56 8.61 -5.58
C LYS A 61 30.60 7.17 -5.06
N LEU A 62 31.34 6.27 -5.71
CA LEU A 62 31.47 4.89 -5.20
C LEU A 62 32.23 4.82 -3.88
N THR A 63 33.22 5.68 -3.67
CA THR A 63 33.95 5.74 -2.40
C THR A 63 33.02 6.19 -1.27
N THR A 64 32.18 7.19 -1.52
CA THR A 64 31.14 7.64 -0.59
C THR A 64 30.12 6.53 -0.33
N ALA A 65 29.68 5.82 -1.37
CA ALA A 65 28.78 4.69 -1.22
C ALA A 65 29.41 3.55 -0.41
N TYR A 66 30.70 3.26 -0.62
CA TYR A 66 31.45 2.29 0.15
C TYR A 66 31.41 2.64 1.64
N THR A 67 31.73 3.89 2.02
CA THR A 67 31.70 4.33 3.41
C THR A 67 30.30 4.16 4.04
N ALA A 68 29.25 4.54 3.31
CA ALA A 68 27.87 4.39 3.78
C ALA A 68 27.45 2.93 3.97
N LEU A 69 27.76 2.06 3.00
CA LEU A 69 27.43 0.64 3.03
C LEU A 69 28.22 -0.10 4.11
N GLN A 70 29.48 0.27 4.36
CA GLN A 70 30.25 -0.29 5.47
C GLN A 70 29.73 0.18 6.83
N ALA A 71 29.33 1.45 6.95
CA ALA A 71 28.65 1.94 8.16
C ALA A 71 27.35 1.17 8.40
N TRP A 72 26.54 0.96 7.37
CA TRP A 72 25.30 0.19 7.51
C TRP A 72 25.54 -1.28 7.82
N LYS A 73 26.52 -1.91 7.15
CA LYS A 73 26.96 -3.28 7.46
C LYS A 73 27.35 -3.42 8.93
N SER A 74 27.99 -2.42 9.53
CA SER A 74 28.36 -2.44 10.96
C SER A 74 27.15 -2.34 11.91
N ALA A 75 26.03 -1.79 11.44
CA ALA A 75 24.76 -1.73 12.17
C ALA A 75 23.90 -2.99 11.97
N ILE A 76 24.30 -3.90 11.08
CA ILE A 76 23.65 -5.20 10.89
C ILE A 76 24.31 -6.21 11.82
N THR A 77 23.52 -6.72 12.76
CA THR A 77 23.97 -7.58 13.86
C THR A 77 23.78 -9.07 13.58
N ASP A 78 22.91 -9.43 12.63
CA ASP A 78 22.71 -10.83 12.22
C ASP A 78 22.47 -10.92 10.70
N ASP A 79 23.20 -11.83 10.05
CA ASP A 79 23.15 -12.12 8.61
C ASP A 79 23.17 -13.64 8.37
N PRO A 80 22.01 -14.31 8.57
CA PRO A 80 21.94 -15.78 8.55
C PRO A 80 22.21 -16.37 7.16
N LEU A 81 21.99 -15.61 6.10
CA LEU A 81 22.20 -16.04 4.72
C LEU A 81 23.58 -15.66 4.18
N GLY A 82 24.39 -14.95 4.97
CA GLY A 82 25.74 -14.51 4.59
C GLY A 82 25.75 -13.55 3.40
N ILE A 83 24.70 -12.76 3.20
CA ILE A 83 24.56 -11.81 2.09
C ILE A 83 25.68 -10.78 2.14
N LEU A 84 26.02 -10.29 3.33
CA LEU A 84 27.00 -9.24 3.55
C LEU A 84 28.45 -9.75 3.44
N LYS A 85 28.66 -11.04 3.19
CA LYS A 85 30.00 -11.60 2.93
C LYS A 85 30.63 -11.01 1.66
N THR A 86 29.81 -10.62 0.68
CA THR A 86 30.30 -9.98 -0.55
C THR A 86 30.59 -8.48 -0.35
N TRP A 87 30.19 -7.89 0.77
CA TRP A 87 30.33 -6.46 1.05
C TRP A 87 31.73 -6.15 1.57
N VAL A 88 32.75 -6.42 0.75
CA VAL A 88 34.17 -6.28 1.07
C VAL A 88 34.90 -5.66 -0.12
N GLY A 89 35.82 -4.73 0.14
CA GLY A 89 36.58 -4.04 -0.91
C GLY A 89 35.81 -2.88 -1.55
N SER A 90 36.48 -2.12 -2.42
CA SER A 90 35.95 -0.88 -3.00
C SER A 90 34.94 -1.09 -4.14
N ASP A 91 34.80 -2.32 -4.65
CA ASP A 91 33.85 -2.64 -5.72
C ASP A 91 32.44 -2.83 -5.14
N VAL A 92 31.79 -1.73 -4.77
CA VAL A 92 30.44 -1.75 -4.18
C VAL A 92 29.38 -2.31 -5.13
N CYS A 93 29.63 -2.29 -6.45
CA CYS A 93 28.70 -2.81 -7.43
C CYS A 93 28.72 -4.35 -7.50
N SER A 94 29.73 -5.01 -6.92
CA SER A 94 29.75 -6.47 -6.74
C SER A 94 29.05 -6.93 -5.47
N TYR A 95 28.53 -6.00 -4.65
CA TYR A 95 27.87 -6.34 -3.39
C TYR A 95 26.50 -6.95 -3.69
N LYS A 96 26.22 -8.13 -3.14
CA LYS A 96 24.91 -8.77 -3.27
C LYS A 96 23.83 -7.84 -2.70
N GLY A 97 22.81 -7.58 -3.51
CA GLY A 97 21.70 -6.68 -3.20
C GLY A 97 21.97 -5.20 -3.49
N VAL A 98 23.14 -4.84 -4.01
CA VAL A 98 23.46 -3.47 -4.46
C VAL A 98 23.48 -3.44 -5.98
N PHE A 99 22.75 -2.49 -6.57
CA PHE A 99 22.59 -2.36 -8.00
C PHE A 99 23.11 -0.99 -8.46
N CYS A 100 24.07 -1.00 -9.37
CA CYS A 100 24.63 0.22 -9.96
C CYS A 100 24.04 0.46 -11.36
N ALA A 101 23.97 1.72 -11.80
CA ALA A 101 23.50 2.08 -13.14
C ALA A 101 24.45 3.05 -13.86
N GLY A 102 24.43 3.03 -15.20
CA GLY A 102 24.98 4.08 -16.06
C GLY A 102 26.48 4.01 -16.39
N PRO A 103 26.98 4.97 -17.22
CA PRO A 103 28.38 5.04 -17.68
C PRO A 103 29.36 5.60 -16.62
N GLY A 104 28.87 6.12 -15.49
CA GLY A 104 29.66 6.40 -14.29
C GLY A 104 29.05 5.60 -13.14
N PRO A 105 29.80 4.72 -12.45
CA PRO A 105 29.19 3.81 -11.51
C PRO A 105 28.71 4.58 -10.27
N PHE A 106 27.41 4.59 -10.03
CA PHE A 106 26.79 5.01 -8.78
C PHE A 106 25.77 3.94 -8.36
N VAL A 107 25.44 3.90 -7.07
CA VAL A 107 24.43 2.98 -6.54
C VAL A 107 23.05 3.53 -6.88
N ALA A 108 22.34 2.82 -7.76
CA ALA A 108 21.00 3.19 -8.21
C ALA A 108 19.90 2.49 -7.39
N GLY A 109 20.19 1.33 -6.82
CA GLY A 109 19.22 0.60 -6.02
C GLY A 109 19.86 -0.31 -4.98
N ILE A 110 19.13 -0.54 -3.90
CA ILE A 110 19.41 -1.58 -2.91
C ILE A 110 18.17 -2.43 -2.77
N ASP A 111 18.30 -3.74 -3.04
CA ASP A 111 17.26 -4.74 -2.81
C ASP A 111 17.84 -5.86 -1.95
N LEU A 112 17.36 -5.94 -0.72
CA LEU A 112 17.68 -6.98 0.26
C LEU A 112 16.41 -7.71 0.71
N ASN A 113 15.41 -7.82 -0.16
CA ASN A 113 14.18 -8.54 0.12
C ASN A 113 14.48 -9.99 0.55
N HIS A 114 13.79 -10.46 1.59
CA HIS A 114 13.92 -11.81 2.15
C HIS A 114 15.33 -12.19 2.63
N ALA A 115 16.20 -11.21 2.90
CA ALA A 115 17.56 -11.46 3.38
C ALA A 115 17.63 -11.88 4.86
N ASN A 116 16.53 -11.72 5.60
CA ASN A 116 16.41 -12.02 7.02
C ASN A 116 17.50 -11.33 7.88
N LEU A 117 17.97 -10.15 7.48
CA LEU A 117 18.99 -9.37 8.17
C LEU A 117 18.42 -8.72 9.42
N GLN A 118 19.17 -8.71 10.53
CA GLN A 118 18.79 -8.00 11.75
C GLN A 118 19.70 -6.80 11.97
N GLY A 119 19.13 -5.63 12.28
CA GLY A 119 19.91 -4.42 12.53
C GLY A 119 19.02 -3.18 12.57
N SER A 120 19.60 -2.04 12.18
CA SER A 120 18.89 -0.78 12.01
C SER A 120 19.34 -0.06 10.74
N LEU A 121 18.51 0.88 10.26
CA LEU A 121 18.95 1.86 9.28
C LEU A 121 19.90 2.86 9.92
N VAL A 122 20.85 3.39 9.15
CA VAL A 122 21.84 4.37 9.62
C VAL A 122 21.74 5.66 8.82
N LYS A 123 22.09 6.79 9.45
CA LYS A 123 22.02 8.11 8.82
C LYS A 123 22.94 8.24 7.62
N GLU A 124 24.06 7.51 7.63
CA GLU A 124 25.09 7.52 6.59
C GLU A 124 24.55 7.05 5.24
N LEU A 125 23.44 6.31 5.19
CA LEU A 125 22.79 5.94 3.92
C LEU A 125 22.30 7.16 3.13
N SER A 126 22.09 8.32 3.77
CA SER A 126 21.58 9.53 3.09
C SER A 126 22.55 10.12 2.06
N VAL A 127 23.83 9.72 2.08
CA VAL A 127 24.81 10.14 1.07
C VAL A 127 24.61 9.46 -0.30
N LEU A 128 23.79 8.40 -0.35
CA LEU A 128 23.44 7.68 -1.58
C LEU A 128 22.37 8.46 -2.35
N THR A 129 22.64 9.71 -2.70
CA THR A 129 21.62 10.65 -3.24
C THR A 129 21.09 10.26 -4.62
N ASP A 130 21.78 9.37 -5.34
CA ASP A 130 21.40 8.82 -6.64
C ASP A 130 20.56 7.53 -6.54
N ILE A 131 20.29 7.00 -5.33
CA ILE A 131 19.48 5.80 -5.16
C ILE A 131 18.01 6.09 -5.51
N SER A 132 17.42 5.27 -6.38
CA SER A 132 16.00 5.35 -6.75
C SER A 132 15.13 4.35 -6.00
N ILE A 133 15.71 3.22 -5.57
CA ILE A 133 14.99 2.11 -4.97
C ILE A 133 15.69 1.64 -3.70
N LEU A 134 14.95 1.55 -2.60
CA LEU A 134 15.37 0.88 -1.37
C LEU A 134 14.30 -0.12 -0.94
N HIS A 135 14.55 -1.41 -1.22
CA HIS A 135 13.66 -2.52 -0.89
C HIS A 135 14.27 -3.41 0.18
N LEU A 136 13.58 -3.52 1.31
CA LEU A 136 14.02 -4.22 2.52
C LEU A 136 12.95 -5.17 3.07
N ASN A 137 11.99 -5.59 2.23
CA ASN A 137 10.91 -6.49 2.62
C ASN A 137 11.43 -7.76 3.33
N SER A 138 10.71 -8.23 4.35
CA SER A 138 11.00 -9.51 5.02
C SER A 138 12.42 -9.58 5.61
N ASN A 139 12.74 -8.58 6.45
CA ASN A 139 13.95 -8.53 7.26
C ASN A 139 13.57 -8.36 8.74
N ARG A 140 14.58 -8.14 9.60
CA ARG A 140 14.44 -7.89 11.03
C ARG A 140 15.05 -6.53 11.40
N PHE A 141 14.96 -5.55 10.50
CA PHE A 141 15.39 -4.18 10.80
C PHE A 141 14.45 -3.56 11.83
N SER A 142 15.01 -2.80 12.77
CA SER A 142 14.30 -2.18 13.89
C SER A 142 14.69 -0.72 14.06
N GLY A 143 13.99 -0.02 14.97
CA GLY A 143 14.14 1.42 15.17
C GLY A 143 13.18 2.21 14.29
N THR A 144 13.64 3.37 13.80
CA THR A 144 12.88 4.26 12.91
C THR A 144 13.66 4.58 11.64
N VAL A 145 13.01 5.23 10.68
CA VAL A 145 13.65 5.76 9.47
C VAL A 145 14.48 7.00 9.85
N PRO A 146 15.79 7.06 9.52
CA PRO A 146 16.62 8.21 9.88
C PRO A 146 16.13 9.51 9.27
N ASP A 147 16.13 10.61 10.05
CA ASP A 147 15.69 11.94 9.60
C ASP A 147 16.49 12.48 8.39
N THR A 148 17.69 11.96 8.15
CA THR A 148 18.52 12.30 6.98
C THR A 148 18.00 11.69 5.68
N PHE A 149 17.03 10.78 5.70
CA PHE A 149 16.47 10.19 4.48
C PHE A 149 15.76 11.21 3.59
N LYS A 150 15.37 12.37 4.13
CA LYS A 150 14.89 13.51 3.33
C LYS A 150 15.89 13.98 2.27
N ASP A 151 17.19 13.70 2.46
CA ASP A 151 18.26 14.09 1.54
C ASP A 151 18.42 13.10 0.36
N LEU A 152 17.70 11.96 0.37
CA LEU A 152 17.67 10.99 -0.72
C LEU A 152 16.85 11.51 -1.90
N SER A 153 17.42 12.49 -2.60
CA SER A 153 16.73 13.27 -3.62
C SER A 153 16.22 12.44 -4.81
N SER A 154 16.86 11.31 -5.13
CA SER A 154 16.45 10.46 -6.26
C SER A 154 15.52 9.31 -5.86
N LEU A 155 15.25 9.11 -4.57
CA LEU A 155 14.50 7.96 -4.08
C LEU A 155 13.04 8.04 -4.51
N GLN A 156 12.59 7.01 -5.22
CA GLN A 156 11.24 6.87 -5.76
C GLN A 156 10.46 5.79 -5.02
N GLU A 157 11.12 4.69 -4.65
CA GLU A 157 10.49 3.55 -3.98
C GLU A 157 11.16 3.26 -2.65
N LEU A 158 10.38 3.33 -1.58
CA LEU A 158 10.79 2.89 -0.25
C LEU A 158 9.88 1.75 0.20
N ASP A 159 10.42 0.53 0.21
CA ASP A 159 9.78 -0.63 0.79
C ASP A 159 10.56 -1.09 2.03
N ILE A 160 9.97 -0.86 3.20
CA ILE A 160 10.48 -1.35 4.49
C ILE A 160 9.48 -2.30 5.16
N SER A 161 8.63 -2.94 4.37
CA SER A 161 7.58 -3.82 4.86
C SER A 161 8.11 -5.10 5.50
N ASN A 162 7.30 -5.74 6.35
CA ASN A 162 7.62 -6.98 7.05
C ASN A 162 8.98 -6.90 7.78
N ASN A 163 9.06 -5.97 8.72
CA ASN A 163 10.24 -5.69 9.54
C ASN A 163 9.81 -5.50 11.02
N ARG A 164 10.70 -4.95 11.84
CA ARG A 164 10.47 -4.65 13.26
C ARG A 164 10.59 -3.14 13.54
N PHE A 165 10.31 -2.28 12.54
CA PHE A 165 10.27 -0.84 12.75
C PHE A 165 9.12 -0.48 13.69
N SER A 166 9.32 0.53 14.54
CA SER A 166 8.35 0.93 15.54
C SER A 166 8.44 2.42 15.87
N GLY A 167 7.47 2.91 16.65
CA GLY A 167 7.32 4.34 16.95
C GLY A 167 6.28 5.01 16.05
N PRO A 168 6.22 6.35 16.02
CA PRO A 168 5.24 7.06 15.22
C PRO A 168 5.46 6.87 13.71
N PHE A 169 4.49 7.30 12.90
CA PHE A 169 4.67 7.42 11.45
C PHE A 169 6.01 8.12 11.12
N PRO A 170 6.85 7.57 10.22
CA PRO A 170 8.15 8.15 9.89
C PRO A 170 7.97 9.41 9.02
N ALA A 171 7.71 10.56 9.67
CA ALA A 171 7.41 11.83 9.01
C ALA A 171 8.49 12.27 8.01
N VAL A 172 9.75 11.84 8.20
CA VAL A 172 10.83 12.04 7.23
C VAL A 172 10.48 11.60 5.81
N THR A 173 9.69 10.53 5.65
CA THR A 173 9.26 10.01 4.34
C THR A 173 8.43 11.02 3.54
N LEU A 174 7.76 11.96 4.24
CA LEU A 174 6.99 13.03 3.61
C LEU A 174 7.90 14.05 2.90
N TYR A 175 9.12 14.23 3.42
CA TYR A 175 10.10 15.18 2.93
C TYR A 175 11.05 14.61 1.88
N ILE A 176 10.93 13.33 1.52
CA ILE A 176 11.70 12.72 0.43
C ILE A 176 11.14 13.24 -0.91
N PRO A 177 11.87 14.03 -1.72
CA PRO A 177 11.28 14.85 -2.77
C PRO A 177 10.53 14.06 -3.86
N ASN A 178 11.11 12.96 -4.33
CA ASN A 178 10.65 12.22 -5.50
C ASN A 178 10.00 10.87 -5.16
N LEU A 179 9.65 10.65 -3.88
CA LEU A 179 9.04 9.41 -3.43
C LEU A 179 7.63 9.26 -4.03
N VAL A 180 7.39 8.13 -4.69
CA VAL A 180 6.11 7.76 -5.34
C VAL A 180 5.50 6.48 -4.78
N TYR A 181 6.31 5.58 -4.21
CA TYR A 181 5.88 4.32 -3.61
C TYR A 181 6.38 4.25 -2.16
N LEU A 182 5.44 4.10 -1.21
CA LEU A 182 5.73 3.97 0.20
C LEU A 182 5.05 2.74 0.78
N ASP A 183 5.86 1.77 1.22
CA ASP A 183 5.39 0.54 1.83
C ASP A 183 5.98 0.34 3.23
N LEU A 184 5.11 0.50 4.23
CA LEU A 184 5.40 0.38 5.65
C LEU A 184 4.71 -0.84 6.28
N ARG A 185 4.11 -1.73 5.48
CA ARG A 185 3.25 -2.81 5.98
C ARG A 185 3.96 -3.76 6.93
N PHE A 186 3.21 -4.43 7.80
CA PHE A 186 3.74 -5.48 8.68
C PHE A 186 4.93 -4.97 9.52
N ASN A 187 4.72 -3.87 10.23
CA ASN A 187 5.65 -3.30 11.19
C ASN A 187 4.91 -3.03 12.52
N SER A 188 5.51 -2.26 13.41
CA SER A 188 4.92 -1.84 14.68
C SER A 188 4.85 -0.32 14.79
N PHE A 189 4.58 0.38 13.68
CA PHE A 189 4.32 1.82 13.72
C PHE A 189 2.99 2.10 14.42
N SER A 190 2.93 3.19 15.19
CA SER A 190 1.77 3.56 16.00
C SER A 190 1.46 5.06 15.96
N GLY A 191 0.41 5.47 16.67
CA GLY A 191 -0.07 6.85 16.67
C GLY A 191 -0.86 7.22 15.41
N PRO A 192 -1.18 8.51 15.24
CA PRO A 192 -1.95 8.98 14.09
C PRO A 192 -1.12 9.03 12.80
N VAL A 193 -1.81 8.88 11.67
CA VAL A 193 -1.25 9.16 10.34
C VAL A 193 -1.39 10.66 10.04
N PRO A 194 -0.31 11.37 9.65
CA PRO A 194 -0.38 12.80 9.37
C PRO A 194 -1.16 13.11 8.09
N GLU A 195 -1.93 14.21 8.10
CA GLU A 195 -2.64 14.73 6.92
C GLU A 195 -1.71 14.92 5.72
N ASP A 196 -0.48 15.39 5.95
CA ASP A 196 0.50 15.64 4.89
C ASP A 196 0.84 14.42 4.02
N LEU A 197 0.61 13.20 4.53
CA LEU A 197 0.73 11.97 3.74
C LEU A 197 -0.17 12.01 2.50
N PHE A 198 -1.42 12.43 2.68
CA PHE A 198 -2.42 12.46 1.61
C PHE A 198 -2.33 13.72 0.73
N ASN A 199 -1.48 14.69 1.09
CA ASN A 199 -1.10 15.81 0.23
C ASN A 199 0.11 15.47 -0.67
N LYS A 200 0.90 14.48 -0.29
CA LYS A 200 2.08 14.06 -1.04
C LYS A 200 1.69 13.35 -2.34
N ARG A 201 2.48 13.56 -3.40
CA ARG A 201 2.32 12.92 -4.71
C ARG A 201 2.82 11.46 -4.70
N LEU A 202 2.22 10.62 -3.87
CA LEU A 202 2.41 9.17 -3.89
C LEU A 202 1.42 8.53 -4.86
N ASP A 203 1.84 7.45 -5.51
CA ASP A 203 0.96 6.58 -6.31
C ASP A 203 0.45 5.40 -5.48
N ALA A 204 1.29 4.85 -4.60
CA ALA A 204 0.92 3.72 -3.75
C ALA A 204 1.32 3.94 -2.28
N ILE A 205 0.35 3.74 -1.38
CA ILE A 205 0.49 3.92 0.06
C ILE A 205 0.06 2.63 0.75
N PHE A 206 0.99 1.94 1.38
CA PHE A 206 0.71 0.72 2.11
C PHE A 206 1.11 0.83 3.60
N LEU A 207 0.11 0.90 4.48
CA LEU A 207 0.29 1.05 5.93
C LEU A 207 -0.33 -0.11 6.72
N ASN A 208 -0.89 -1.12 6.06
CA ASN A 208 -1.60 -2.19 6.75
C ASN A 208 -0.74 -3.05 7.68
N ASN A 209 -1.39 -3.68 8.65
CA ASN A 209 -0.74 -4.52 9.66
C ASN A 209 0.31 -3.74 10.47
N ASN A 210 -0.13 -2.62 11.03
CA ASN A 210 0.60 -1.80 11.99
C ASN A 210 -0.31 -1.55 13.21
N GLN A 211 0.06 -0.59 14.05
CA GLN A 211 -0.69 -0.15 15.24
C GLN A 211 -1.13 1.31 15.10
N PHE A 212 -1.34 1.79 13.87
CA PHE A 212 -1.82 3.16 13.64
C PHE A 212 -3.22 3.33 14.24
N GLU A 213 -3.43 4.48 14.89
CA GLU A 213 -4.65 4.78 15.65
C GLU A 213 -5.15 6.21 15.37
N GLY A 214 -6.21 6.61 16.05
CA GLY A 214 -6.88 7.90 15.80
C GLY A 214 -7.84 7.83 14.61
N GLU A 215 -8.30 8.99 14.15
CA GLU A 215 -9.23 9.09 13.03
C GLU A 215 -8.49 9.10 11.69
N LEU A 216 -9.20 8.71 10.62
CA LEU A 216 -8.70 8.90 9.26
C LEU A 216 -8.59 10.41 8.95
N PRO A 217 -7.46 10.88 8.39
CA PRO A 217 -7.30 12.29 8.02
C PRO A 217 -8.38 12.81 7.08
N GLN A 218 -8.87 14.03 7.30
CA GLN A 218 -9.98 14.61 6.51
C GLN A 218 -9.62 14.81 5.04
N ASN A 219 -8.33 14.89 4.70
CA ASN A 219 -7.85 15.00 3.32
C ASN A 219 -7.55 13.64 2.66
N LEU A 220 -7.96 12.50 3.25
CA LEU A 220 -7.76 11.16 2.67
C LEU A 220 -8.21 11.08 1.21
N GLY A 221 -9.37 11.68 0.90
CA GLY A 221 -9.91 11.71 -0.47
C GLY A 221 -9.13 12.59 -1.46
N ASN A 222 -8.24 13.46 -0.98
CA ASN A 222 -7.41 14.35 -1.80
C ASN A 222 -6.14 13.66 -2.34
N SER A 223 -5.84 12.46 -1.85
CA SER A 223 -4.65 11.75 -2.26
C SER A 223 -4.65 11.47 -3.76
N PRO A 224 -3.54 11.73 -4.46
CA PRO A 224 -3.38 11.35 -5.86
C PRO A 224 -3.08 9.86 -6.05
N ALA A 225 -2.95 9.09 -4.96
CA ALA A 225 -2.61 7.68 -5.00
C ALA A 225 -3.67 6.85 -5.73
N SER A 226 -3.20 5.87 -6.50
CA SER A 226 -4.06 4.84 -7.11
C SER A 226 -4.39 3.72 -6.13
N VAL A 227 -3.52 3.45 -5.14
CA VAL A 227 -3.72 2.40 -4.14
C VAL A 227 -3.44 2.92 -2.73
N ILE A 228 -4.40 2.74 -1.83
CA ILE A 228 -4.27 3.06 -0.40
C ILE A 228 -4.71 1.85 0.44
N ASN A 229 -3.78 1.24 1.17
CA ASN A 229 -4.08 0.12 2.07
C ASN A 229 -3.78 0.49 3.53
N LEU A 230 -4.86 0.66 4.31
CA LEU A 230 -4.84 0.99 5.74
C LEU A 230 -5.38 -0.16 6.61
N ALA A 231 -5.53 -1.35 6.04
CA ALA A 231 -6.13 -2.50 6.70
C ALA A 231 -5.41 -2.94 7.97
N ASN A 232 -6.08 -3.68 8.86
CA ASN A 232 -5.45 -4.30 10.04
C ASN A 232 -4.69 -3.28 10.90
N ASN A 233 -5.37 -2.20 11.30
CA ASN A 233 -4.86 -1.17 12.19
C ASN A 233 -5.93 -0.89 13.28
N ILE A 234 -5.78 0.23 13.99
CA ILE A 234 -6.62 0.65 15.11
C ILE A 234 -7.33 1.96 14.75
N PHE A 235 -7.53 2.25 13.45
CA PHE A 235 -8.22 3.46 13.02
C PHE A 235 -9.67 3.47 13.52
N SER A 236 -10.09 4.62 14.06
CA SER A 236 -11.40 4.82 14.68
C SER A 236 -12.11 6.03 14.06
N GLY A 237 -13.27 6.41 14.61
CA GLY A 237 -14.06 7.52 14.06
C GLY A 237 -14.77 7.14 12.76
N ASN A 238 -15.05 8.12 11.92
CA ASN A 238 -15.79 7.94 10.67
C ASN A 238 -14.85 7.88 9.47
N ILE A 239 -15.34 7.30 8.36
CA ILE A 239 -14.78 7.65 7.04
C ILE A 239 -15.10 9.14 6.79
N PRO A 240 -14.10 10.00 6.49
CA PRO A 240 -14.29 11.44 6.36
C PRO A 240 -15.39 11.82 5.37
N ALA A 241 -16.22 12.81 5.70
CA ALA A 241 -17.30 13.25 4.82
C ALA A 241 -16.78 13.86 3.50
N SER A 242 -15.55 14.37 3.52
CA SER A 242 -14.77 14.85 2.37
C SER A 242 -14.27 13.76 1.44
N PHE A 243 -14.41 12.48 1.80
CA PHE A 243 -13.98 11.37 0.97
C PHE A 243 -14.77 11.36 -0.35
N GLY A 244 -14.06 11.61 -1.45
CA GLY A 244 -14.61 11.71 -2.81
C GLY A 244 -14.71 13.12 -3.37
N ILE A 245 -14.51 14.18 -2.58
CA ILE A 245 -14.64 15.56 -3.08
C ILE A 245 -13.56 15.92 -4.12
N ALA A 246 -12.36 15.35 -4.01
CA ALA A 246 -11.28 15.58 -4.97
C ALA A 246 -11.25 14.49 -6.05
N SER A 247 -11.06 14.89 -7.30
CA SER A 247 -10.88 13.98 -8.45
C SER A 247 -9.61 13.14 -8.28
N SER A 248 -9.75 12.00 -7.62
CA SER A 248 -8.68 11.08 -7.34
C SER A 248 -8.62 9.97 -8.39
N LYS A 249 -7.41 9.46 -8.65
CA LYS A 249 -7.17 8.25 -9.45
C LYS A 249 -7.26 6.97 -8.61
N LEU A 250 -7.86 7.05 -7.42
CA LEU A 250 -7.96 5.95 -6.48
C LEU A 250 -8.71 4.77 -7.10
N LYS A 251 -7.98 3.68 -7.32
CA LYS A 251 -8.49 2.41 -7.85
C LYS A 251 -8.78 1.43 -6.73
N GLU A 252 -7.94 1.42 -5.71
CA GLU A 252 -8.05 0.46 -4.62
C GLU A 252 -7.92 1.15 -3.27
N ILE A 253 -8.93 0.96 -2.43
CA ILE A 253 -8.85 1.36 -1.02
C ILE A 253 -9.30 0.23 -0.10
N LEU A 254 -8.40 -0.13 0.80
CA LEU A 254 -8.58 -1.19 1.78
C LEU A 254 -8.51 -0.60 3.18
N LEU A 255 -9.65 -0.60 3.88
CA LEU A 255 -9.82 -0.14 5.26
C LEU A 255 -10.25 -1.27 6.20
N LEU A 256 -10.22 -2.52 5.73
CA LEU A 256 -10.71 -3.67 6.48
C LEU A 256 -9.99 -3.90 7.82
N ASN A 257 -10.70 -4.49 8.77
CA ASN A 257 -10.19 -4.83 10.09
C ASN A 257 -9.61 -3.60 10.82
N ASN A 258 -10.48 -2.64 11.06
CA ASN A 258 -10.24 -1.43 11.85
C ASN A 258 -11.41 -1.24 12.83
N GLN A 259 -11.47 -0.09 13.50
CA GLN A 259 -12.55 0.31 14.41
C GLN A 259 -13.41 1.44 13.83
N LEU A 260 -13.53 1.51 12.50
CA LEU A 260 -14.29 2.57 11.84
C LEU A 260 -15.78 2.44 12.16
N THR A 261 -16.43 3.59 12.32
CA THR A 261 -17.83 3.76 12.69
C THR A 261 -18.52 4.75 11.74
N GLY A 262 -19.77 5.10 12.04
CA GLY A 262 -20.56 6.01 11.20
C GLY A 262 -21.01 5.38 9.90
N CYS A 263 -21.40 6.21 8.93
CA CYS A 263 -21.89 5.75 7.63
C CYS A 263 -20.82 5.84 6.53
N ILE A 264 -21.05 5.10 5.44
CA ILE A 264 -20.29 5.29 4.20
C ILE A 264 -20.73 6.63 3.56
N PRO A 265 -19.80 7.58 3.30
CA PRO A 265 -20.11 8.91 2.80
C PRO A 265 -20.62 8.87 1.36
N GLN A 266 -21.45 9.84 0.98
CA GLN A 266 -22.02 9.96 -0.37
C GLN A 266 -20.94 10.19 -1.45
N GLY A 267 -19.81 10.81 -1.08
CA GLY A 267 -18.73 11.09 -2.01
C GLY A 267 -18.05 9.83 -2.57
N ILE A 268 -18.29 8.62 -2.02
CA ILE A 268 -17.77 7.36 -2.59
C ILE A 268 -18.10 7.23 -4.08
N GLY A 269 -19.28 7.66 -4.52
CA GLY A 269 -19.69 7.55 -5.92
C GLY A 269 -18.94 8.46 -6.90
N LEU A 270 -18.05 9.32 -6.40
CA LEU A 270 -17.18 10.18 -7.22
C LEU A 270 -15.93 9.44 -7.72
N PHE A 271 -15.59 8.28 -7.16
CA PHE A 271 -14.47 7.45 -7.61
C PHE A 271 -14.91 6.44 -8.69
N SER A 272 -15.29 6.92 -9.87
CA SER A 272 -15.79 6.07 -10.96
C SER A 272 -14.78 5.01 -11.44
N GLU A 273 -13.49 5.27 -11.29
CA GLU A 273 -12.39 4.34 -11.67
C GLU A 273 -12.02 3.35 -10.55
N MET A 274 -12.74 3.36 -9.42
CA MET A 274 -12.45 2.47 -8.29
C MET A 274 -12.79 1.02 -8.64
N GLN A 275 -11.83 0.14 -8.46
CA GLN A 275 -11.90 -1.30 -8.72
C GLN A 275 -12.05 -2.13 -7.44
N VAL A 276 -11.45 -1.69 -6.32
CA VAL A 276 -11.52 -2.41 -5.04
C VAL A 276 -11.91 -1.46 -3.92
N PHE A 277 -13.00 -1.78 -3.23
CA PHE A 277 -13.42 -1.14 -1.99
C PHE A 277 -13.68 -2.19 -0.92
N ASP A 278 -12.77 -2.29 0.06
CA ASP A 278 -12.91 -3.20 1.20
C ASP A 278 -12.93 -2.43 2.52
N VAL A 279 -14.11 -2.40 3.15
CA VAL A 279 -14.33 -1.83 4.49
C VAL A 279 -14.80 -2.89 5.47
N SER A 280 -14.57 -4.16 5.16
CA SER A 280 -15.05 -5.26 5.98
C SER A 280 -14.43 -5.28 7.37
N HIS A 281 -15.09 -5.95 8.33
CA HIS A 281 -14.58 -6.04 9.71
C HIS A 281 -14.37 -4.66 10.35
N ASN A 282 -15.44 -3.87 10.36
CA ASN A 282 -15.51 -2.57 11.04
C ASN A 282 -16.83 -2.49 11.83
N SER A 283 -17.17 -1.30 12.30
CA SER A 283 -18.45 -0.98 12.95
C SER A 283 -19.26 0.06 12.15
N LEU A 284 -19.11 0.08 10.82
CA LEU A 284 -19.88 0.96 9.93
C LEU A 284 -21.37 0.62 10.01
N MET A 285 -22.24 1.61 9.96
CA MET A 285 -23.67 1.47 10.19
C MET A 285 -24.53 2.30 9.24
N GLY A 286 -25.84 2.04 9.28
CA GLY A 286 -26.83 2.73 8.47
C GLY A 286 -26.93 2.22 7.04
N HIS A 287 -27.56 3.01 6.18
CA HIS A 287 -27.86 2.64 4.80
C HIS A 287 -26.68 2.91 3.86
N LEU A 288 -26.52 2.07 2.84
CA LEU A 288 -25.60 2.37 1.74
C LEU A 288 -26.01 3.65 1.02
N PRO A 289 -25.06 4.47 0.55
CA PRO A 289 -25.38 5.64 -0.26
C PRO A 289 -25.86 5.21 -1.64
N ASP A 290 -26.89 5.86 -2.16
CA ASP A 290 -27.37 5.63 -3.53
C ASP A 290 -26.23 5.81 -4.56
N THR A 291 -25.27 6.70 -4.27
CA THR A 291 -24.10 6.98 -5.11
C THR A 291 -23.11 5.83 -5.22
N ILE A 292 -23.19 4.79 -4.39
CA ILE A 292 -22.37 3.59 -4.56
C ILE A 292 -22.63 2.90 -5.92
N SER A 293 -23.81 3.14 -6.51
CA SER A 293 -24.16 2.71 -7.86
C SER A 293 -23.39 3.44 -8.98
N CYS A 294 -22.60 4.46 -8.64
CA CYS A 294 -21.79 5.22 -9.60
C CYS A 294 -20.36 4.69 -9.73
N LEU A 295 -20.00 3.66 -8.98
CA LEU A 295 -18.72 2.97 -9.10
C LEU A 295 -18.73 2.05 -10.34
N SER A 296 -18.59 2.60 -11.54
CA SER A 296 -18.74 1.85 -12.79
C SER A 296 -17.69 0.75 -12.98
N ASP A 297 -16.49 0.96 -12.44
CA ASP A 297 -15.35 0.07 -12.64
C ASP A 297 -15.12 -0.86 -11.44
N ILE A 298 -16.04 -0.90 -10.46
CA ILE A 298 -15.86 -1.71 -9.25
C ILE A 298 -15.91 -3.19 -9.58
N GLU A 299 -14.85 -3.90 -9.20
CA GLU A 299 -14.70 -5.34 -9.36
C GLU A 299 -14.93 -6.06 -8.03
N VAL A 300 -14.42 -5.51 -6.93
CA VAL A 300 -14.51 -6.08 -5.58
C VAL A 300 -15.11 -5.05 -4.62
N LEU A 301 -16.32 -5.34 -4.13
CA LEU A 301 -17.00 -4.57 -3.10
C LEU A 301 -17.22 -5.44 -1.86
N ASN A 302 -16.39 -5.24 -0.83
CA ASN A 302 -16.47 -6.00 0.41
C ASN A 302 -16.89 -5.11 1.58
N LEU A 303 -18.12 -5.34 2.03
CA LEU A 303 -18.80 -4.60 3.10
C LEU A 303 -19.08 -5.51 4.31
N ALA A 304 -18.56 -6.73 4.31
CA ALA A 304 -18.90 -7.75 5.29
C ALA A 304 -18.51 -7.38 6.72
N HIS A 305 -19.12 -8.04 7.70
CA HIS A 305 -18.79 -7.85 9.13
C HIS A 305 -18.86 -6.37 9.56
N ASN A 306 -20.04 -5.78 9.39
CA ASN A 306 -20.35 -4.42 9.81
C ASN A 306 -21.76 -4.38 10.44
N LYS A 307 -22.29 -3.18 10.66
CA LYS A 307 -23.63 -2.91 11.20
C LYS A 307 -24.51 -2.22 10.15
N LEU A 308 -24.25 -2.45 8.86
CA LEU A 308 -24.99 -1.84 7.76
C LEU A 308 -26.41 -2.40 7.71
N SER A 309 -27.38 -1.57 7.33
CA SER A 309 -28.80 -1.90 7.38
C SER A 309 -29.57 -1.29 6.20
N GLY A 310 -30.88 -1.56 6.17
CA GLY A 310 -31.77 -1.13 5.09
C GLY A 310 -31.85 -2.14 3.95
N VAL A 311 -32.16 -1.63 2.76
CA VAL A 311 -32.32 -2.44 1.55
C VAL A 311 -31.09 -2.26 0.64
N LEU A 312 -30.53 -3.36 0.13
CA LEU A 312 -29.48 -3.30 -0.88
C LEU A 312 -30.09 -2.90 -2.24
N PRO A 313 -29.69 -1.76 -2.84
CA PRO A 313 -30.32 -1.27 -4.07
C PRO A 313 -30.04 -2.15 -5.31
N ASP A 314 -31.00 -2.23 -6.23
CA ASP A 314 -30.86 -2.92 -7.53
C ASP A 314 -29.61 -2.48 -8.29
N LEU A 315 -29.35 -1.17 -8.27
CA LEU A 315 -28.28 -0.57 -9.05
C LEU A 315 -26.89 -1.09 -8.67
N VAL A 316 -26.68 -1.48 -7.40
CA VAL A 316 -25.41 -2.05 -6.94
C VAL A 316 -25.17 -3.42 -7.56
N CYS A 317 -26.21 -4.24 -7.62
CA CYS A 317 -26.13 -5.59 -8.18
C CYS A 317 -26.17 -5.59 -9.72
N SER A 318 -26.49 -4.46 -10.36
CA SER A 318 -26.41 -4.28 -11.81
C SER A 318 -25.10 -3.65 -12.29
N LEU A 319 -24.14 -3.38 -11.41
CA LEU A 319 -22.84 -2.84 -11.79
C LEU A 319 -22.12 -3.81 -12.74
N GLY A 320 -21.75 -3.33 -13.93
CA GLY A 320 -21.29 -4.17 -15.03
C GLY A 320 -19.95 -4.86 -14.77
N SER A 321 -19.08 -4.24 -13.98
CA SER A 321 -17.72 -4.72 -13.67
C SER A 321 -17.66 -5.59 -12.41
N LEU A 322 -18.75 -5.71 -11.65
CA LEU A 322 -18.75 -6.32 -10.34
C LEU A 322 -18.52 -7.83 -10.41
N MET A 323 -17.37 -8.28 -9.89
CA MET A 323 -16.95 -9.68 -9.84
C MET A 323 -17.18 -10.30 -8.46
N ASN A 324 -16.98 -9.50 -7.40
CA ASN A 324 -17.14 -9.92 -6.03
C ASN A 324 -17.92 -8.89 -5.20
N LEU A 325 -19.02 -9.30 -4.59
CA LEU A 325 -19.79 -8.54 -3.62
C LEU A 325 -20.02 -9.35 -2.36
N SER A 326 -19.46 -8.90 -1.25
CA SER A 326 -19.77 -9.45 0.06
C SER A 326 -20.44 -8.40 0.94
N VAL A 327 -21.65 -8.70 1.39
CA VAL A 327 -22.39 -7.94 2.41
C VAL A 327 -22.69 -8.80 3.63
N ALA A 328 -21.98 -9.92 3.77
CA ALA A 328 -22.23 -10.90 4.80
C ALA A 328 -22.07 -10.30 6.21
N TYR A 329 -22.72 -10.89 7.21
CA TYR A 329 -22.62 -10.43 8.59
C TYR A 329 -23.02 -8.96 8.78
N ASN A 330 -24.12 -8.53 8.18
CA ASN A 330 -24.72 -7.19 8.36
C ASN A 330 -26.19 -7.32 8.83
N PHE A 331 -26.98 -6.25 8.74
CA PHE A 331 -28.37 -6.16 9.15
C PHE A 331 -29.28 -5.72 7.99
N PHE A 332 -28.93 -6.07 6.75
CA PHE A 332 -29.79 -5.81 5.60
C PHE A 332 -31.11 -6.56 5.72
N SER A 333 -32.23 -5.86 5.53
CA SER A 333 -33.59 -6.38 5.72
C SER A 333 -34.28 -6.73 4.41
N GLY A 334 -33.71 -6.35 3.27
CA GLY A 334 -34.23 -6.70 1.96
C GLY A 334 -33.17 -6.55 0.89
N PHE A 335 -33.29 -7.39 -0.14
CA PHE A 335 -32.56 -7.23 -1.39
C PHE A 335 -33.54 -7.18 -2.54
N SER A 336 -33.09 -6.56 -3.61
CA SER A 336 -33.86 -6.47 -4.83
C SER A 336 -33.84 -7.79 -5.63
N GLN A 337 -34.64 -7.84 -6.70
CA GLN A 337 -34.71 -9.01 -7.57
C GLN A 337 -33.37 -9.27 -8.29
N GLU A 338 -32.66 -8.23 -8.73
CA GLU A 338 -31.36 -8.42 -9.40
C GLU A 338 -30.31 -9.01 -8.45
N CYS A 339 -30.20 -8.50 -7.22
CA CYS A 339 -29.32 -9.08 -6.21
C CYS A 339 -29.68 -10.54 -5.90
N SER A 340 -30.96 -10.88 -5.97
CA SER A 340 -31.44 -12.26 -5.76
C SER A 340 -30.94 -13.22 -6.83
N LYS A 341 -30.77 -12.77 -8.08
CA LYS A 341 -30.23 -13.59 -9.18
C LYS A 341 -28.74 -13.87 -8.98
N LEU A 342 -28.00 -12.92 -8.39
CA LEU A 342 -26.58 -13.07 -8.11
C LEU A 342 -26.29 -14.12 -7.03
N SER A 343 -27.22 -14.31 -6.08
CA SER A 343 -27.08 -15.32 -5.01
C SER A 343 -26.93 -16.75 -5.55
N PHE A 344 -27.32 -17.02 -6.80
CA PHE A 344 -27.20 -18.34 -7.45
C PHE A 344 -25.94 -18.48 -8.32
N ARG A 345 -25.17 -17.40 -8.54
CA ARG A 345 -23.87 -17.49 -9.23
C ARG A 345 -22.83 -18.08 -8.27
N LYS A 346 -22.16 -19.15 -8.69
CA LYS A 346 -21.08 -19.75 -7.90
C LYS A 346 -19.86 -18.82 -7.88
N GLY A 347 -19.41 -18.47 -6.67
CA GLY A 347 -18.21 -17.67 -6.42
C GLY A 347 -18.46 -16.16 -6.48
N GLY A 348 -17.87 -15.43 -5.54
CA GLY A 348 -17.85 -13.96 -5.54
C GLY A 348 -19.05 -13.25 -4.91
N PHE A 349 -20.15 -13.91 -4.56
CA PHE A 349 -21.30 -13.21 -3.94
C PHE A 349 -21.66 -13.83 -2.60
N ASP A 350 -21.53 -13.06 -1.51
CA ASP A 350 -21.87 -13.51 -0.16
C ASP A 350 -22.86 -12.57 0.51
N PHE A 351 -24.05 -13.11 0.76
CA PHE A 351 -25.17 -12.42 1.37
C PHE A 351 -25.62 -13.05 2.69
N SER A 352 -24.82 -13.98 3.22
CA SER A 352 -25.15 -14.71 4.45
C SER A 352 -25.19 -13.80 5.67
N LEU A 353 -25.87 -14.26 6.72
CA LEU A 353 -25.90 -13.65 8.05
C LEU A 353 -26.32 -12.18 8.02
N ASN A 354 -27.41 -11.93 7.28
CA ASN A 354 -28.19 -10.71 7.27
C ASN A 354 -29.55 -10.93 7.93
N CYS A 355 -30.49 -10.00 7.75
CA CYS A 355 -31.83 -10.03 8.33
C CYS A 355 -32.93 -10.13 7.26
N LEU A 356 -32.72 -11.01 6.28
CA LEU A 356 -33.59 -11.16 5.12
C LEU A 356 -34.75 -12.13 5.42
N PRO A 357 -36.02 -11.70 5.37
CA PRO A 357 -37.15 -12.58 5.59
C PRO A 357 -37.21 -13.73 4.57
N GLY A 358 -37.43 -14.95 5.05
CA GLY A 358 -37.65 -16.12 4.19
C GLY A 358 -36.43 -16.62 3.42
N ARG A 359 -35.21 -16.23 3.80
CA ARG A 359 -33.97 -16.75 3.22
C ARG A 359 -33.21 -17.63 4.21
N ASP A 360 -32.47 -18.59 3.66
CA ASP A 360 -31.55 -19.43 4.41
C ASP A 360 -30.26 -18.70 4.79
N MET A 361 -29.53 -19.27 5.75
CA MET A 361 -28.23 -18.75 6.25
C MET A 361 -28.30 -17.29 6.70
N GLN A 362 -29.41 -16.89 7.33
CA GLN A 362 -29.61 -15.55 7.89
C GLN A 362 -29.38 -15.56 9.40
N ARG A 363 -29.24 -14.37 10.00
CA ARG A 363 -29.09 -14.24 11.45
C ARG A 363 -30.31 -14.83 12.16
N PRO A 364 -30.09 -15.49 13.32
CA PRO A 364 -31.20 -15.99 14.13
C PRO A 364 -31.96 -14.84 14.81
N GLN A 365 -33.24 -15.05 15.08
CA GLN A 365 -33.96 -14.20 16.03
C GLN A 365 -33.39 -14.42 17.44
N PRO A 366 -33.28 -13.38 18.30
CA PRO A 366 -33.83 -12.03 18.14
C PRO A 366 -32.86 -10.99 17.54
N GLU A 367 -31.70 -11.38 16.98
CA GLU A 367 -30.68 -10.42 16.52
C GLU A 367 -31.21 -9.42 15.49
N CYS A 368 -32.18 -9.84 14.66
CA CYS A 368 -32.79 -9.01 13.64
C CYS A 368 -33.92 -8.10 14.14
N LEU A 369 -34.31 -8.19 15.41
CA LEU A 369 -35.34 -7.30 15.99
C LEU A 369 -34.81 -5.90 16.28
N VAL A 370 -33.49 -5.75 16.43
CA VAL A 370 -32.85 -4.48 16.76
C VAL A 370 -31.85 -4.16 15.67
N ILE A 371 -32.17 -3.17 14.83
CA ILE A 371 -31.24 -2.64 13.84
C ILE A 371 -30.21 -1.76 14.57
N PRO A 372 -28.91 -2.11 14.58
CA PRO A 372 -27.91 -1.28 15.23
C PRO A 372 -27.76 0.05 14.51
N GLY A 373 -27.52 1.14 15.26
CA GLY A 373 -27.30 2.45 14.68
C GLY A 373 -28.57 3.21 14.27
N GLY A 374 -29.71 2.95 14.93
CA GLY A 374 -30.99 3.67 14.74
C GLY A 374 -31.00 5.17 15.05
N GLY A 375 -29.83 5.82 15.13
CA GLY A 375 -29.72 7.28 15.14
C GLY A 375 -30.01 7.86 13.76
N LEU A 376 -30.72 8.99 13.71
CA LEU A 376 -31.10 9.69 12.46
C LEU A 376 -29.90 10.05 11.55
N SER A 377 -28.66 10.08 12.07
CA SER A 377 -27.49 10.54 11.32
C SER A 377 -27.09 9.64 10.15
N CYS A 378 -27.41 8.35 10.21
CA CYS A 378 -27.08 7.37 9.16
C CYS A 378 -28.33 6.77 8.50
N LEU A 379 -29.52 7.26 8.86
CA LEU A 379 -30.77 6.92 8.19
C LEU A 379 -30.90 7.77 6.93
N ARG A 380 -31.16 7.13 5.81
CA ARG A 380 -31.40 7.80 4.53
C ARG A 380 -32.82 7.50 4.10
N ILE A 381 -33.57 8.54 3.78
CA ILE A 381 -34.85 8.39 3.09
C ILE A 381 -34.49 8.02 1.65
N PRO A 382 -34.90 6.84 1.15
CA PRO A 382 -34.66 6.46 -0.23
C PRO A 382 -35.17 7.58 -1.14
N SER A 383 -34.30 8.12 -1.99
CA SER A 383 -34.69 9.15 -2.93
C SER A 383 -35.73 8.56 -3.91
N ALA A 384 -36.80 9.30 -4.21
CA ALA A 384 -37.84 8.83 -5.15
C ALA A 384 -37.30 8.63 -6.59
N ARG A 385 -36.09 9.13 -6.85
CA ARG A 385 -35.33 8.92 -8.09
C ARG A 385 -33.87 8.67 -7.69
N PRO A 386 -33.23 7.57 -8.11
CA PRO A 386 -31.82 7.36 -7.86
C PRO A 386 -31.03 8.55 -8.41
N LEU A 387 -30.09 9.06 -7.61
CA LEU A 387 -29.17 10.12 -8.04
C LEU A 387 -28.51 9.69 -9.36
N VAL A 388 -28.75 10.46 -10.41
CA VAL A 388 -28.06 10.27 -11.69
C VAL A 388 -26.59 10.58 -11.44
N CYS A 389 -25.69 9.64 -11.72
CA CYS A 389 -24.26 9.78 -11.42
C CYS A 389 -23.63 11.08 -11.95
N GLY A 390 -24.17 11.65 -13.05
CA GLY A 390 -23.77 12.96 -13.57
C GLY A 390 -24.17 14.19 -12.73
N ALA A 391 -25.18 14.09 -11.84
CA ALA A 391 -25.63 15.19 -11.00
C ALA A 391 -24.71 15.45 -9.78
N LEU A 392 -23.80 14.52 -9.46
CA LEU A 392 -22.84 14.68 -8.36
C LEU A 392 -21.82 15.79 -8.63
N LEU A 393 -21.47 16.02 -9.91
CA LEU A 393 -20.54 17.07 -10.31
C LEU A 393 -21.15 18.48 -10.20
N GLY A 394 -22.46 18.63 -10.43
CA GLY A 394 -23.12 19.94 -10.44
C GLY A 394 -23.42 20.54 -9.07
N ASN A 395 -23.55 19.72 -8.02
CA ASN A 395 -23.88 20.21 -6.67
C ASN A 395 -22.66 20.64 -5.84
N LEU A 396 -21.43 20.30 -6.27
CA LEU A 396 -20.20 20.73 -5.60
C LEU A 396 -19.74 22.13 -6.03
N GLU A 397 -20.06 22.58 -7.24
CA GLU A 397 -19.73 23.94 -7.71
C GLU A 397 -20.55 25.04 -7.02
N VAL A 398 -21.77 24.73 -6.55
CA VAL A 398 -22.68 25.74 -5.98
C VAL A 398 -22.28 26.18 -4.57
N ASN A 399 -21.48 25.39 -3.84
CA ASN A 399 -21.14 25.67 -2.43
C ASN A 399 -19.82 26.44 -2.23
N VAL A 400 -19.09 26.79 -3.30
CA VAL A 400 -17.80 27.50 -3.20
C VAL A 400 -17.95 29.02 -3.44
N THR A 401 -19.09 29.50 -3.93
CA THR A 401 -19.26 30.91 -4.36
C THR A 401 -20.03 31.82 -3.41
N SER A 402 -20.26 31.48 -2.14
CA SER A 402 -21.02 32.38 -1.25
C SER A 402 -20.47 32.52 0.16
N THR A 403 -19.30 33.14 0.32
CA THR A 403 -18.99 34.01 1.47
C THR A 403 -17.88 35.02 1.14
N SER A 404 -18.25 36.24 0.76
CA SER A 404 -17.57 37.50 1.11
C SER A 404 -18.65 38.60 1.12
N PRO A 405 -18.58 39.54 2.07
CA PRO A 405 -17.69 40.70 1.93
C PRO A 405 -16.49 40.69 2.86
#